data_AF-A0A525K4R3-F1
#
_entry.id   AF-A0A525K4R3-F1
#
_cell.length_a   1.000
_cell.length_b   1.000
_cell.length_c   1.000
_cell.angle_alpha   90.00
_cell.angle_beta   90.00
_cell.angle_gamma   90.00
#
_symmetry.space_group_name_H-M   'P 1'
#
loop_
_entity.id
_entity.type
_entity.pdbx_description
1 polymer ?
#
loop_
_entity_poly.entity_id
_entity_poly.type
_entity_poly.pdbx_seq_one_letter_code
_entity_poly.pdbx_strand_id
1 'polypeptide(L)'
;MPRVVLIRLLLVAVPFVVWFIWSAWARRTGRAMGSTPYAWLLAAGALLVGLSLAATVVFHSDNRRERYVPGEVRADGSVSKGYFTPAPVSPKTAPR
;
A
#
# COMPACT_ATOMS: atom_id res chain seq x y z
N MET A 1 9.18 7.13 -3.02
CA MET A 1 9.06 6.31 -4.24
C MET A 1 9.74 4.94 -4.15
N PRO A 2 11.05 4.79 -3.84
CA PRO A 2 11.74 3.50 -3.95
C PRO A 2 11.16 2.41 -3.02
N ARG A 3 10.75 2.78 -1.81
CA ARG A 3 10.12 1.86 -0.84
C ARG A 3 8.85 1.19 -1.37
N VAL A 4 7.98 1.91 -2.07
CA VAL A 4 6.70 1.37 -2.57
C VAL A 4 6.96 0.38 -3.71
N VAL A 5 7.90 0.70 -4.59
CA VAL A 5 8.34 -0.21 -5.66
C VAL A 5 8.93 -1.48 -5.05
N LEU A 6 9.81 -1.34 -4.06
CA LEU A 6 10.41 -2.47 -3.35
C LEU A 6 9.34 -3.39 -2.74
N ILE A 7 8.33 -2.83 -2.06
CA ILE A 7 7.24 -3.62 -1.46
C ILE A 7 6.49 -4.42 -2.55
N ARG A 8 6.20 -3.81 -3.70
CA ARG A 8 5.50 -4.50 -4.79
C ARG A 8 6.34 -5.60 -5.42
N LEU A 9 7.64 -5.37 -5.60
CA LEU A 9 8.56 -6.42 -6.06
C LEU A 9 8.63 -7.58 -5.07
N LEU A 10 8.65 -7.29 -3.76
CA LEU A 10 8.60 -8.32 -2.74
C LEU A 10 7.29 -9.13 -2.81
N LEU A 11 6.14 -8.49 -3.02
CA LEU A 11 4.86 -9.19 -3.19
C LEU A 11 4.85 -10.15 -4.39
N VAL A 12 5.48 -9.77 -5.50
CA VAL A 12 5.66 -10.68 -6.65
C VAL A 12 6.56 -11.85 -6.27
N ALA A 13 7.61 -11.62 -5.48
CA ALA A 13 8.56 -12.64 -5.08
C ALA A 13 8.00 -13.65 -4.05
N VAL A 14 7.05 -13.24 -3.20
CA VAL A 14 6.47 -14.10 -2.13
C VAL A 14 6.07 -15.50 -2.60
N PRO A 15 5.21 -15.69 -3.62
CA PRO A 15 4.82 -17.03 -4.06
C PRO A 15 6.00 -17.86 -4.55
N PHE A 16 6.99 -17.23 -5.20
CA PHE A 16 8.20 -17.92 -5.65
C PHE A 16 9.08 -18.35 -4.48
N VAL A 17 9.27 -17.48 -3.48
CA VAL A 17 10.05 -17.81 -2.28
C VAL A 17 9.40 -18.97 -1.54
N VAL A 18 8.09 -18.93 -1.33
CA VAL A 18 7.34 -20.03 -0.69
C VAL A 18 7.50 -21.33 -1.47
N TRP A 19 7.31 -21.30 -2.79
CA TRP A 19 7.49 -22.47 -3.65
C TRP A 19 8.92 -23.01 -3.60
N PHE A 20 9.93 -22.15 -3.68
CA PHE A 20 11.32 -22.58 -3.69
C PHE A 20 11.75 -23.17 -2.34
N ILE A 21 11.30 -22.60 -1.23
CA ILE A 21 11.51 -23.18 0.11
C ILE A 21 10.91 -24.59 0.19
N TRP A 22 9.65 -24.73 -0.21
CA TRP A 22 8.99 -26.03 -0.24
C TRP A 22 9.70 -27.03 -1.17
N SER A 23 10.09 -26.61 -2.37
CA SER A 23 10.77 -27.43 -3.36
C SER A 23 12.15 -27.93 -2.86
N ALA A 24 12.87 -27.08 -2.12
CA ALA A 24 14.16 -27.45 -1.53
C ALA A 24 13.97 -28.49 -0.43
N TRP A 25 12.94 -28.35 0.39
CA TRP A 25 12.58 -29.34 1.41
C TRP A 25 12.09 -30.66 0.80
N ALA A 26 11.26 -30.61 -0.24
CA ALA A 26 10.74 -31.80 -0.92
C ALA A 26 11.88 -32.65 -1.51
N ARG A 27 12.84 -31.99 -2.18
CA ARG A 27 14.05 -32.65 -2.70
C ARG A 27 14.88 -33.33 -1.61
N ARG A 28 15.03 -32.71 -0.43
CA ARG A 28 15.79 -33.28 0.70
C ARG A 28 15.10 -34.47 1.36
N THR A 29 13.77 -34.57 1.24
CA THR A 29 12.97 -35.62 1.89
C THR A 29 12.54 -36.72 0.93
N GLY A 30 13.03 -36.71 -0.32
CA GLY A 30 12.65 -37.68 -1.35
C GLY A 30 11.19 -37.56 -1.79
N ARG A 31 10.52 -36.45 -1.49
CA ARG A 31 9.14 -36.22 -1.91
C ARG A 31 9.10 -35.89 -3.40
N ALA A 32 8.12 -36.46 -4.10
CA ALA A 32 7.84 -36.10 -5.48
C ALA A 32 7.51 -34.61 -5.58
N MET A 33 8.18 -33.94 -6.50
CA MET A 33 7.93 -32.55 -6.87
C MET A 33 7.69 -32.55 -8.38
N GLY A 34 6.56 -31.99 -8.79
CA GLY A 34 6.23 -31.81 -10.21
C GLY A 34 7.03 -30.66 -10.84
N SER A 35 6.66 -30.30 -12.07
CA SER A 35 7.17 -29.10 -12.71
C SER A 35 6.78 -27.85 -11.92
N THR A 36 7.61 -26.81 -12.01
CA THR A 36 7.34 -25.54 -11.33
C THR A 36 6.10 -24.90 -11.95
N PRO A 37 5.07 -24.55 -11.16
CA PRO A 37 3.79 -24.08 -11.67
C PRO A 37 3.83 -22.57 -11.96
N TYR A 38 4.64 -22.16 -12.93
CA TYR A 38 4.91 -20.74 -13.22
C TYR A 38 3.64 -19.90 -13.42
N ALA A 39 2.64 -20.42 -14.12
CA ALA A 39 1.37 -19.71 -14.35
C ALA A 39 0.66 -19.36 -13.03
N TRP A 40 0.61 -20.30 -12.09
CA TRP A 40 0.01 -20.08 -10.77
C TRP A 40 0.83 -19.12 -9.91
N LEU A 41 2.16 -19.23 -9.94
CA LEU A 41 3.05 -18.33 -9.18
C LEU A 41 2.91 -16.88 -9.69
N LEU A 42 2.85 -16.69 -11.00
CA LEU A 42 2.62 -15.38 -11.61
C LEU A 42 1.23 -14.85 -11.28
N ALA A 43 0.18 -15.67 -11.38
CA ALA A 43 -1.19 -15.27 -11.03
C ALA A 43 -1.30 -14.85 -9.56
N ALA A 44 -0.70 -15.61 -8.64
CA ALA A 44 -0.66 -15.26 -7.22
C ALA A 44 0.09 -13.95 -6.97
N GLY A 45 1.25 -13.75 -7.62
CA GLY A 45 2.01 -12.50 -7.53
C GLY A 45 1.21 -11.29 -8.04
N ALA A 46 0.54 -11.44 -9.19
CA ALA A 46 -0.31 -10.40 -9.76
C ALA A 46 -1.49 -10.06 -8.85
N LEU A 47 -2.13 -11.06 -8.24
CA LEU A 47 -3.21 -10.88 -7.27
C LEU A 47 -2.75 -10.07 -6.05
N LEU A 48 -1.60 -10.43 -5.46
CA LEU A 48 -1.03 -9.72 -4.32
C LEU A 48 -0.73 -8.25 -4.65
N VAL A 49 -0.17 -7.97 -5.82
CA VAL A 49 0.05 -6.60 -6.30
C VAL A 49 -1.27 -5.86 -6.50
N GLY A 50 -2.26 -6.49 -7.10
CA GLY A 50 -3.60 -5.92 -7.28
C GLY A 50 -4.26 -5.54 -5.96
N LEU A 51 -4.19 -6.42 -4.95
CA LEU A 51 -4.68 -6.14 -3.60
C LEU A 51 -3.93 -4.99 -2.94
N SER A 52 -2.61 -4.90 -3.11
CA SER A 52 -1.81 -3.78 -2.61
C SER A 52 -2.22 -2.44 -3.25
N LEU A 53 -2.53 -2.43 -4.54
CA LEU A 53 -3.04 -1.25 -5.24
C LEU A 53 -4.43 -0.87 -4.74
N ALA A 54 -5.35 -1.83 -4.62
CA ALA A 54 -6.69 -1.59 -4.08
C ALA A 54 -6.63 -1.00 -2.67
N ALA A 55 -5.79 -1.57 -1.80
CA ALA A 55 -5.56 -1.06 -0.45
C ALA A 55 -5.04 0.39 -0.45
N THR A 56 -4.21 0.77 -1.42
CA THR A 56 -3.71 2.15 -1.54
C THR A 56 -4.85 3.14 -1.77
N VAL A 57 -5.88 2.74 -2.51
CA VAL A 57 -7.06 3.58 -2.78
C VAL A 57 -8.02 3.57 -1.59
N VAL A 58 -8.32 2.39 -1.04
CA VAL A 58 -9.30 2.23 0.04
C VAL A 58 -8.86 2.93 1.33
N PHE A 59 -7.56 2.87 1.66
CA PHE A 59 -7.02 3.47 2.87
C PHE A 59 -6.45 4.87 2.67
N HIS A 60 -6.66 5.49 1.51
CA HIS A 60 -6.28 6.88 1.30
C HIS A 60 -7.20 7.81 2.10
N SER A 61 -6.64 8.79 2.81
CA SER A 61 -7.45 9.79 3.53
C SER A 61 -8.22 10.64 2.52
N ASP A 62 -9.54 10.74 2.71
CA ASP A 62 -10.38 11.60 1.88
C ASP A 62 -10.45 13.00 2.49
N ASN A 63 -9.81 13.96 1.82
CA ASN A 63 -9.76 15.36 2.27
C ASN A 63 -10.95 16.19 1.74
N ARG A 64 -11.97 15.57 1.11
CA ARG A 64 -13.10 16.29 0.49
C ARG A 64 -13.89 17.19 1.44
N ARG A 65 -13.83 16.95 2.75
CA ARG A 65 -14.52 17.77 3.78
C ARG A 65 -13.57 18.61 4.62
N GLU A 66 -12.31 18.69 4.20
CA GLU A 66 -11.28 19.39 4.94
C GLU A 66 -10.86 20.65 4.20
N ARG A 67 -10.54 21.70 4.95
CA ARG A 67 -9.93 22.93 4.43
C ARG A 67 -8.42 22.77 4.49
N TYR A 68 -7.75 22.95 3.36
CA TYR A 68 -6.30 23.04 3.33
C TYR A 68 -5.84 24.36 3.95
N VAL A 69 -4.93 24.27 4.92
CA VAL A 69 -4.22 25.40 5.52
C VAL A 69 -2.81 25.41 4.94
N PRO A 70 -2.41 26.45 4.20
CA PRO A 70 -1.07 26.53 3.63
C PRO A 70 -0.01 26.66 4.73
N GLY A 71 1.21 26.25 4.40
CA GLY A 71 2.36 26.48 5.27
C GLY A 71 2.68 27.97 5.37
N GLU A 72 2.95 28.44 6.58
CA GLU A 72 3.31 29.84 6.86
C GLU A 72 4.79 29.94 7.24
N VAL A 73 5.42 31.03 6.82
CA VAL A 73 6.79 31.37 7.20
C VAL A 73 6.75 32.04 8.57
N ARG A 74 7.47 31.50 9.53
CA ARG A 74 7.61 32.07 10.87
C ARG A 74 8.71 33.13 10.90
N ALA A 75 8.69 33.99 11.91
CA ALA A 75 9.66 35.06 12.10
C ALA A 75 11.12 34.57 12.26
N ASP A 76 11.32 33.30 12.60
CA ASP A 76 12.63 32.63 12.67
C ASP A 76 13.12 32.06 11.32
N GLY A 77 12.37 32.29 10.24
CA GLY A 77 12.66 31.79 8.89
C GLY A 77 12.24 30.33 8.66
N SER A 78 11.68 29.64 9.66
CA SER A 78 11.16 28.28 9.49
C SER A 78 9.79 28.29 8.77
N VAL A 79 9.53 27.25 7.98
CA VAL A 79 8.26 27.11 7.24
C VAL A 79 7.45 25.98 7.88
N SER A 80 6.22 26.27 8.29
CA SER A 80 5.31 25.23 8.76
C SER A 80 4.83 24.36 7.59
N LYS A 81 4.65 23.05 7.82
CA LYS A 81 4.07 22.19 6.79
C LYS A 81 2.57 22.45 6.74
N GLY A 82 2.05 22.70 5.53
CA GLY A 82 0.61 22.81 5.33
C GLY A 82 -0.11 21.53 5.77
N TYR A 83 -1.31 21.70 6.31
CA TYR A 83 -2.11 20.62 6.86
C TYR A 83 -3.59 20.83 6.56
N PHE A 84 -4.40 19.80 6.75
CA PHE A 84 -5.84 19.87 6.55
C PHE A 84 -6.53 19.98 7.91
N THR A 85 -7.58 20.81 7.99
CA THR A 85 -8.46 20.93 9.16
C THR A 85 -9.90 20.64 8.77
N PRO A 86 -10.74 20.05 9.64
CA PRO A 86 -12.17 19.92 9.38
C PRO A 86 -12.78 21.26 8.97
N ALA A 87 -13.61 21.27 7.92
CA ALA A 87 -14.29 22.49 7.50
C ALA A 87 -15.24 22.96 8.64
N PRO A 88 -15.27 24.27 8.96
CA PRO A 88 -16.18 24.79 9.96
C PRO A 88 -17.63 24.53 9.53
N VAL A 89 -18.44 24.02 10.46
CA VAL A 89 -19.88 23.84 10.25
C VAL A 89 -20.49 25.23 10.03
N SER A 90 -21.12 25.45 8.89
CA SER A 90 -21.78 26.73 8.62
C SER A 90 -22.92 26.96 9.62
N PRO A 91 -22.98 28.12 10.31
CA PRO A 91 -24.03 28.41 11.30
C PRO A 91 -25.44 28.59 10.71
N LYS A 92 -25.62 28.37 9.40
CA LYS A 92 -26.89 28.64 8.68
C LYS A 92 -27.97 27.55 8.87
N THR A 93 -27.72 26.55 9.70
CA THR A 93 -28.65 25.44 9.96
C THR A 93 -28.90 25.29 11.46
N ALA A 94 -29.35 26.35 12.13
CA ALA A 94 -30.04 26.20 13.40
C ALA A 94 -31.54 26.00 13.09
N PRO A 95 -32.17 24.87 13.46
CA PRO A 95 -33.63 24.77 13.39
C PRO A 95 -34.23 25.82 14.31
N ARG A 96 -35.17 26.61 13.77
CA ARG A 96 -36.02 27.52 14.55
C ARG A 96 -37.00 26.74 15.41
#